data_AF-A0A6L9E8X5-F1
#
_entry.id   AF-A0A6L9E8X5-F1
#
_cell.length_a   1.000
_cell.length_b   1.000
_cell.length_c   1.000
_cell.angle_alpha   90.00
_cell.angle_beta   90.00
_cell.angle_gamma   90.00
#
_symmetry.space_group_name_H-M   'P 1'
#
loop_
_entity.id
_entity.type
_entity.pdbx_description
1 polymer ?
#
loop_
_entity_poly.entity_id
_entity_poly.type
_entity_poly.pdbx_seq_one_letter_code
_entity_poly.pdbx_strand_id
1 'polypeptide(L)' 'MTTYIAQFTAKHRIIQIEQNSIFIWRQEGGEIDETLLSDKITRESSVHFYQLVAGKGYEIASNDISVTVWKTEPFAG' A
#
# COMPACT_ATOMS: atom_id res chain seq x y z
N MET A 1 0.02 -9.03 -19.85
CA MET A 1 -0.28 -9.08 -18.41
C MET A 1 1.00 -9.41 -17.67
N THR A 2 1.56 -8.44 -16.95
CA THR A 2 2.85 -8.55 -16.27
C THR A 2 2.61 -8.47 -14.76
N THR A 3 3.29 -9.34 -13.99
CA THR A 3 3.28 -9.24 -12.54
C THR A 3 4.33 -8.22 -12.12
N TYR A 4 3.98 -7.33 -11.21
CA TYR A 4 4.86 -6.32 -10.66
C TYR A 4 4.97 -6.49 -9.14
N ILE A 5 6.10 -6.05 -8.60
CA ILE A 5 6.38 -5.97 -7.18
C ILE A 5 6.76 -4.53 -6.82
N ALA A 6 6.23 -4.04 -5.71
CA ALA A 6 6.52 -2.71 -5.18
C ALA A 6 6.94 -2.81 -3.72
N GLN A 7 8.04 -2.15 -3.37
CA GLN A 7 8.37 -1.86 -1.98
C GLN A 7 7.69 -0.56 -1.56
N PHE A 8 7.00 -0.58 -0.43
CA PHE A 8 6.32 0.61 0.09
C PHE A 8 6.45 0.75 1.61
N THR A 9 6.31 1.99 2.06
CA THR A 9 6.07 2.33 3.46
C THR A 9 4.71 3.01 3.56
N ALA A 10 3.84 2.55 4.47
CA ALA A 10 2.63 3.26 4.85
C ALA A 10 2.78 3.84 6.26
N LYS A 11 2.26 5.06 6.44
CA LYS A 11 2.24 5.76 7.73
C LYS A 11 0.82 6.24 7.99
N HIS A 12 0.28 5.90 9.15
CA HIS A 12 -0.98 6.48 9.61
C HIS A 12 -0.71 7.76 10.38
N ARG A 13 -1.54 8.78 10.19
CA ARG A 13 -1.38 10.10 10.79
C ARG A 13 -1.34 10.07 12.33
N ILE A 14 -2.21 9.23 12.91
CA ILE A 14 -2.43 9.16 14.37
C ILE A 14 -1.79 7.92 15.01
N ILE A 15 -1.74 6.80 14.29
CA ILE A 15 -1.17 5.55 14.81
C ILE A 15 0.32 5.61 14.51
N GLN A 16 1.14 5.72 15.56
CA GLN A 16 2.59 5.87 15.47
C GLN A 16 3.31 4.56 15.09
N ILE A 17 2.79 3.86 14.09
CA ILE A 17 3.31 2.59 13.58
C ILE A 17 3.46 2.72 12.07
N GLU A 18 4.62 2.31 11.57
CA GLU A 18 4.93 2.30 10.14
C GLU A 18 4.80 0.88 9.59
N GLN A 19 4.07 0.73 8.49
CA GLN A 19 4.02 -0.53 7.75
C GLN A 19 5.10 -0.50 6.67
N ASN A 20 6.13 -1.32 6.81
CA ASN A 20 7.12 -1.55 5.75
C ASN A 20 6.81 -2.90 5.10
N SER A 21 6.46 -2.89 3.82
CA SER A 21 5.94 -4.09 3.17
C SER A 21 6.19 -4.10 1.66
N ILE A 22 5.90 -5.24 1.07
CA ILE A 22 5.90 -5.47 -0.37
C ILE A 22 4.45 -5.62 -0.84
N PHE A 23 4.15 -5.06 -2.01
CA PHE A 23 2.87 -5.23 -2.69
C PHE A 23 3.09 -5.86 -4.07
N ILE A 24 2.34 -6.93 -4.38
CA ILE A 24 2.43 -7.64 -5.66
C ILE A 24 1.09 -7.50 -6.37
N TRP A 25 1.11 -7.11 -7.64
CA TRP A 25 -0.11 -7.00 -8.46
C TRP A 25 0.16 -7.38 -9.91
N ARG A 26 -0.90 -7.49 -10.70
CA ARG A 26 -0.83 -7.72 -12.15
C ARG A 26 -1.42 -6.53 -12.89
N GLN A 27 -0.77 -6.12 -13.98
CA GLN A 27 -1.22 -5.03 -14.85
C GLN A 27 -1.12 -5.42 -16.33
N GLU A 28 -2.05 -4.91 -17.14
CA GLU A 28 -2.05 -5.07 -18.59
C GLU A 28 -1.24 -3.96 -19.27
N GLY A 29 0.09 -4.08 -19.26
CA GLY A 29 0.98 -3.13 -19.95
C GLY A 29 0.85 -1.68 -19.49
N GLY A 30 1.54 -0.78 -20.18
CA GLY A 30 1.58 0.65 -19.83
C GLY A 30 2.57 0.99 -18.72
N GLU A 31 2.71 2.28 -18.46
CA GLU A 31 3.55 2.81 -17.39
C GLU A 31 2.87 2.61 -16.03
N ILE A 32 3.68 2.56 -14.97
CA ILE A 32 3.18 2.48 -13.60
C ILE A 32 2.84 3.90 -13.14
N ASP A 33 1.56 4.15 -12.93
CA ASP A 33 1.10 5.37 -12.27
C ASP A 33 1.23 5.19 -10.75
N GLU A 34 2.15 5.93 -10.14
CA GLU A 34 2.42 5.86 -8.70
C GLU A 34 1.21 6.29 -7.85
N THR A 35 0.36 7.19 -8.34
CA THR A 35 -0.84 7.63 -7.63
C THR A 35 -1.84 6.50 -7.57
N LEU A 36 -2.12 5.87 -8.71
CA LEU A 36 -3.01 4.71 -8.78
C LEU A 36 -2.48 3.52 -7.98
N LEU A 37 -1.16 3.29 -7.99
CA LEU A 37 -0.53 2.25 -7.19
C LEU A 37 -0.65 2.54 -5.68
N SER A 38 -0.43 3.79 -5.27
CA SER A 38 -0.56 4.24 -3.87
C SER A 38 -1.99 4.07 -3.35
N ASP A 39 -2.99 4.48 -4.14
CA ASP A 39 -4.41 4.30 -3.82
C ASP A 39 -4.77 2.81 -3.71
N LYS A 40 -4.23 2.00 -4.62
CA LYS A 40 -4.43 0.55 -4.61
C LYS A 40 -3.83 -0.09 -3.35
N ILE A 41 -2.59 0.26 -3.00
CA ILE A 41 -1.92 -0.22 -1.77
C ILE A 41 -2.71 0.19 -0.54
N THR A 42 -3.21 1.44 -0.49
CA THR A 42 -4.00 1.94 0.63
C THR A 42 -5.27 1.11 0.80
N ARG A 43 -6.04 0.91 -0.29
CA ARG A 43 -7.31 0.20 -0.27
C ARG A 43 -7.16 -1.30 -0.01
N GLU A 44 -6.15 -1.94 -0.58
CA GLU A 44 -6.01 -3.41 -0.58
C GLU A 44 -5.07 -3.93 0.50
N SER A 45 -4.27 -3.07 1.14
CA SER A 45 -3.29 -3.48 2.16
C SER A 45 -3.33 -2.59 3.40
N SER A 46 -3.03 -1.31 3.29
CA SER A 46 -2.69 -0.48 4.46
C SER A 46 -3.86 -0.28 5.41
N VAL A 47 -5.08 -0.07 4.89
CA VAL A 47 -6.29 0.05 5.73
C VAL A 47 -6.48 -1.19 6.59
N HIS A 48 -6.32 -2.38 6.02
CA HIS A 48 -6.47 -3.64 6.75
C HIS A 48 -5.38 -3.84 7.80
N PHE A 49 -4.13 -3.48 7.48
CA PHE A 49 -3.04 -3.50 8.45
C PHE A 49 -3.36 -2.63 9.67
N TYR A 50 -3.77 -1.38 9.45
CA TYR A 50 -4.06 -0.48 10.56
C TYR A 50 -5.32 -0.86 11.33
N GLN A 51 -6.34 -1.44 10.67
CA GLN A 51 -7.52 -1.99 11.35
C GLN A 51 -7.15 -3.12 12.33
N LEU A 52 -6.15 -3.94 11.98
CA LEU A 52 -5.68 -5.00 12.88
C LEU A 52 -4.96 -4.43 14.11
N VAL A 53 -4.23 -3.34 13.94
CA VAL A 53 -3.34 -2.80 14.98
C VAL A 53 -4.03 -1.78 15.88
N ALA A 54 -4.99 -1.00 15.38
CA ALA A 54 -5.66 0.07 16.13
C ALA A 54 -6.70 -0.41 17.14
N GLY A 55 -7.11 -1.68 17.06
CA GLY A 55 -8.18 -2.25 17.90
C GLY A 55 -9.58 -1.81 17.50
N LYS A 56 -10.60 -2.28 18.24
CA LYS A 56 -12.03 -2.16 17.86
C LYS A 56 -12.65 -0.76 18.04
N GLY A 57 -11.93 0.19 18.65
CA GLY A 57 -12.47 1.49 19.06
C GLY A 57 -12.01 2.67 18.21
N TYR A 58 -11.23 2.42 17.16
CA TYR A 58 -10.60 3.47 16.36
C TYR A 58 -10.88 3.24 14.88
N GLU A 59 -11.59 4.18 14.26
CA GLU A 59 -11.91 4.13 12.84
C GLU A 59 -10.66 4.47 12.02
N ILE A 60 -10.37 3.63 11.01
CA ILE A 60 -9.26 3.83 10.07
C ILE A 60 -9.81 4.39 8.78
N ALA A 61 -9.59 5.68 8.56
CA ALA A 61 -9.93 6.35 7.32
C ALA A 61 -8.74 6.30 6.36
N SER A 62 -8.97 5.95 5.09
CA SER A 62 -7.90 5.83 4.08
C SER A 62 -7.10 7.12 3.90
N ASN A 63 -7.76 8.26 4.08
CA ASN A 63 -7.20 9.61 4.03
C ASN A 63 -6.29 9.96 5.21
N ASP A 64 -6.27 9.15 6.27
CA ASP A 64 -5.28 9.27 7.35
C ASP A 64 -4.03 8.42 7.10
N ILE A 65 -3.97 7.68 5.98
CA ILE A 65 -2.84 6.84 5.60
C ILE A 65 -2.09 7.52 4.45
N SER A 66 -0.79 7.71 4.63
CA SER A 66 0.12 8.11 3.55
C SER A 66 0.96 6.93 3.13
N VAL A 67 0.97 6.61 1.84
CA VAL A 67 1.80 5.56 1.24
C VAL A 67 2.91 6.20 0.42
N THR A 68 4.14 5.72 0.63
CA THR A 68 5.32 6.04 -0.18
C THR A 68 5.80 4.77 -0.86
N VAL A 69 5.81 4.77 -2.19
CA VAL A 69 6.37 3.68 -2.99
C VAL A 69 7.83 4.01 -3.27
N TRP A 70 8.74 3.08 -2.93
CA TRP A 70 10.19 3.30 -3.05
C TRP A 70 10.76 2.74 -4.34
N LYS A 71 10.28 1.56 -4.74
CA LYS A 71 10.77 0.83 -5.90
C LYS A 71 9.64 0.00 -6.48
N THR A 72 9.57 -0.03 -7.80
CA THR A 72 8.67 -0.90 -8.56
C THR A 72 9.48 -1.65 -9.61
N GLU A 73 9.21 -2.95 -9.79
CA GLU A 73 9.86 -3.74 -10.83
C GLU A 73 8.95 -4.88 -11.32
N PRO A 74 9.14 -5.36 -12.57
CA PRO A 74 8.53 -6.60 -13.02
C PRO A 74 9.00 -7.78 -12.15
N PHE A 75 8.07 -8.65 -11.77
CA PHE A 75 8.33 -9.82 -10.95
C PHE A 75 8.05 -11.10 -11.74
N ALA A 76 9.05 -11.98 -11.83
CA ALA A 76 8.98 -13.21 -12.62
C ALA A 76 8.79 -14.49 -11.80
N GLY A 77 8.78 -14.41 -10.46
CA GLY A 77 8.78 -15.58 -9.57
C GLY A 77 10.19 -16.03 -9.27
#